data_AF-A0A2E3PFT2-F1
#
_entry.id   AF-A0A2E3PFT2-F1
#
_cell.length_a   1.000
_cell.length_b   1.000
_cell.length_c   1.000
_cell.angle_alpha   90.00
_cell.angle_beta   90.00
_cell.angle_gamma   90.00
#
_symmetry.space_group_name_H-M   'P 1'
#
loop_
_entity.id
_entity.type
_entity.pdbx_description
1 polymer ?
#
loop_
_entity_poly.entity_id
_entity_poly.type
_entity_poly.pdbx_seq_one_letter_code
_entity_poly.pdbx_strand_id
1 'polypeptide(L)'
;MLFRGLYQSEAEAEKIMGTFGGLLGLARFAMASVGLAKGDRGPGRPVVADVRGVHVAGIDLGGMVMLRTQRGLIDLRAPVVSAWVI
;
A
#
# COMPACT_ATOMS: atom_id res chain seq x y z
N MET A 1 6.19 -3.68 4.23
CA MET A 1 6.04 -5.06 4.76
C MET A 1 4.57 -5.35 4.86
N LEU A 2 3.95 -5.74 3.75
CA LEU A 2 2.66 -6.42 3.75
C LEU A 2 3.01 -7.81 3.23
N PHE A 3 2.50 -8.87 3.86
CA PHE A 3 2.63 -10.27 3.41
C PHE A 3 3.91 -11.08 3.73
N ARG A 4 4.82 -10.62 4.62
CA ARG A 4 5.84 -11.54 5.16
C ARG A 4 5.12 -12.69 5.90
N GLY A 5 5.22 -13.91 5.37
CA GLY A 5 4.59 -15.12 5.91
C GLY A 5 3.42 -15.70 5.09
N LEU A 6 2.98 -15.03 4.02
CA LEU A 6 1.87 -15.50 3.15
C LEU A 6 2.34 -16.15 1.83
N TYR A 7 3.65 -16.21 1.63
CA TYR A 7 4.31 -16.86 0.50
C TYR A 7 5.70 -17.34 0.92
N GLN A 8 6.19 -18.40 0.29
CA GLN A 8 7.46 -19.05 0.58
C GLN A 8 8.52 -18.80 -0.51
N SER A 9 8.13 -18.20 -1.64
CA SER A 9 9.04 -17.85 -2.73
C SER A 9 8.65 -16.54 -3.41
N GLU A 10 9.60 -15.98 -4.17
CA GLU A 10 9.34 -14.82 -5.02
C GLU A 10 8.30 -15.11 -6.10
N ALA A 11 8.34 -16.29 -6.71
CA ALA A 11 7.36 -16.73 -7.71
C ALA A 11 5.93 -16.79 -7.14
N GLU A 12 5.76 -17.23 -5.89
CA GLU A 12 4.45 -17.20 -5.22
C GLU A 12 3.99 -15.76 -4.95
N ALA A 13 4.91 -14.88 -4.53
CA ALA A 13 4.61 -13.47 -4.34
C ALA A 13 4.14 -12.82 -5.65
N GLU A 14 4.84 -13.08 -6.76
CA GLU A 14 4.47 -12.60 -8.09
C GLU A 14 3.10 -13.12 -8.52
N LYS A 15 2.80 -14.40 -8.29
CA LYS A 15 1.50 -14.99 -8.61
C LYS A 15 0.36 -14.35 -7.82
N ILE A 16 0.55 -14.13 -6.52
CA ILE A 16 -0.42 -13.42 -5.67
C ILE A 16 -0.63 -12.01 -6.23
N MET A 17 0.46 -11.28 -6.47
CA MET A 17 0.41 -9.93 -7.01
C MET A 17 -0.33 -9.87 -8.35
N GLY A 18 -0.03 -10.78 -9.27
CA GLY A 18 -0.71 -10.89 -10.57
C GLY A 18 -2.20 -11.20 -10.44
N THR A 19 -2.58 -12.10 -9.54
CA THR A 19 -3.99 -12.47 -9.28
C THR A 19 -4.84 -11.26 -8.89
N PHE A 20 -4.27 -10.33 -8.14
CA PHE A 20 -4.97 -9.12 -7.69
C PHE A 20 -4.70 -7.89 -8.57
N GLY A 21 -4.05 -8.02 -9.73
CA GLY A 21 -3.75 -6.86 -10.60
C GLY A 21 -2.71 -5.89 -10.02
N GLY A 22 -1.73 -6.43 -9.28
CA GLY A 22 -0.65 -5.69 -8.64
C GLY A 22 -0.98 -5.19 -7.24
N LEU A 23 -0.11 -4.31 -6.70
CA LEU A 23 -0.20 -3.88 -5.30
C LEU A 23 -1.53 -3.19 -4.99
N LEU A 24 -2.03 -2.37 -5.91
CA LEU A 24 -3.25 -1.60 -5.69
C LEU A 24 -4.46 -2.50 -5.50
N GLY A 25 -4.63 -3.52 -6.35
CA GLY A 25 -5.75 -4.45 -6.19
C GLY A 25 -5.59 -5.37 -4.98
N LEU A 26 -4.35 -5.77 -4.65
CA LEU A 26 -4.07 -6.52 -3.43
C LEU A 26 -4.42 -5.69 -2.18
N ALA A 27 -4.06 -4.40 -2.16
CA ALA A 27 -4.43 -3.49 -1.09
C ALA A 27 -5.95 -3.31 -0.98
N ARG A 28 -6.66 -3.16 -2.11
CA ARG A 28 -8.14 -3.10 -2.11
C ARG A 28 -8.76 -4.33 -1.48
N PHE A 29 -8.28 -5.52 -1.85
CA PHE A 29 -8.76 -6.78 -1.28
C PHE A 29 -8.50 -6.85 0.23
N ALA A 30 -7.26 -6.58 0.65
CA ALA A 30 -6.88 -6.66 2.07
C ALA A 30 -7.67 -5.66 2.93
N MET A 31 -7.84 -4.42 2.48
CA MET A 31 -8.58 -3.40 3.23
C MET A 31 -10.07 -3.75 3.31
N ALA A 32 -10.66 -4.25 2.23
CA ALA A 32 -12.05 -4.73 2.24
C ALA A 32 -12.24 -5.92 3.20
N SER A 33 -11.28 -6.85 3.28
CA SER A 33 -11.36 -8.01 4.19
C SER A 33 -11.38 -7.63 5.68
N VAL A 34 -10.90 -6.43 6.03
CA VAL A 34 -10.93 -5.89 7.40
C VAL A 34 -11.98 -4.79 7.59
N GLY A 35 -12.89 -4.61 6.62
CA GLY A 35 -14.01 -3.67 6.70
C GLY A 35 -13.66 -2.20 6.43
N LEU A 36 -12.46 -1.90 5.92
CA LEU A 36 -12.04 -0.54 5.63
C LEU A 36 -12.57 -0.06 4.27
N ALA A 37 -13.26 1.07 4.27
CA ALA A 37 -13.78 1.70 3.07
C ALA A 37 -12.73 2.59 2.39
N LYS A 38 -12.78 2.66 1.06
CA LYS A 38 -12.02 3.67 0.32
C LYS A 38 -12.58 5.05 0.65
N GLY A 39 -11.71 6.04 0.83
CA GLY A 39 -12.12 7.42 1.05
C GLY A 39 -11.03 8.40 0.68
N ASP A 40 -11.21 9.64 1.13
CA ASP A 40 -10.23 10.70 0.88
C ASP A 40 -8.92 10.45 1.64
N ARG A 41 -7.86 11.12 1.20
CA ARG A 41 -6.62 11.17 1.98
C ARG A 41 -6.81 11.93 3.29
N GLY A 42 -6.01 11.59 4.29
CA GLY A 42 -6.01 12.28 5.58
C GLY A 42 -4.93 11.73 6.51
N PRO A 43 -4.41 12.54 7.44
CA PRO A 43 -3.38 12.09 8.37
C PRO A 43 -3.74 10.76 9.05
N GLY A 44 -2.78 9.83 9.05
CA GLY A 44 -2.93 8.50 9.65
C GLY A 44 -3.65 7.46 8.76
N ARG A 45 -4.20 7.87 7.61
CA ARG A 45 -4.90 6.93 6.72
C ARG A 45 -3.91 6.06 5.94
N PRO A 46 -4.18 4.75 5.81
CA PRO A 46 -3.42 3.89 4.91
C PRO A 46 -3.65 4.33 3.48
N VAL A 47 -2.58 4.32 2.69
CA VAL A 47 -2.59 4.74 1.30
C VAL A 47 -1.77 3.80 0.42
N VAL A 48 -2.08 3.81 -0.87
CA VAL A 48 -1.16 3.40 -1.93
C VAL A 48 -0.78 4.65 -2.69
N ALA A 49 0.52 4.90 -2.80
CA ALA A 49 1.10 6.01 -3.55
C ALA A 49 1.83 5.50 -4.79
N ASP A 50 1.90 6.32 -5.82
CA ASP A 50 2.75 6.12 -6.99
C ASP A 50 4.11 6.78 -6.74
N VAL A 51 5.16 5.98 -6.70
CA VAL A 51 6.54 6.43 -6.63
C VAL A 51 7.23 6.05 -7.93
N ARG A 52 7.26 7.00 -8.89
CA ARG A 52 7.94 6.85 -10.18
C ARG A 52 7.45 5.64 -10.99
N GLY A 53 6.14 5.44 -11.06
CA GLY A 53 5.48 4.33 -11.75
C GLY A 53 5.34 3.06 -10.91
N VAL A 54 5.80 3.08 -9.65
CA VAL A 54 5.71 1.94 -8.74
C VAL A 54 4.70 2.25 -7.64
N HIS A 55 3.66 1.43 -7.55
CA HIS A 55 2.74 1.51 -6.42
C HIS A 55 3.43 1.05 -5.13
N VAL A 56 3.36 1.86 -4.08
CA VAL A 56 3.91 1.55 -2.75
C VAL A 56 2.87 1.86 -1.68
N ALA A 57 2.69 0.92 -0.74
CA ALA A 57 1.81 1.11 0.41
C ALA A 57 2.49 1.97 1.48
N GLY A 58 1.73 2.85 2.11
CA GLY A 58 2.21 3.79 3.12
C GLY A 58 1.10 4.36 3.99
N ILE A 59 1.45 5.42 4.73
CA ILE A 59 0.52 6.18 5.58
C ILE A 59 0.56 7.65 5.13
N ASP A 60 -0.60 8.28 4.97
CA ASP A 60 -0.67 9.72 4.67
C ASP A 60 -0.39 10.55 5.94
N LEU A 61 0.46 11.56 5.81
CA LEU A 61 0.86 12.47 6.90
C LEU A 61 0.24 13.88 6.77
N GLY A 62 -0.81 14.06 5.98
CA GLY A 62 -1.42 15.37 5.70
C GLY A 62 -0.72 16.16 4.60
N GLY A 63 -0.11 15.48 3.63
CA GLY A 63 0.60 16.12 2.50
C GLY A 63 1.82 15.35 2.03
N MET A 64 2.42 14.58 2.94
CA MET A 64 3.49 13.62 2.68
C MET A 64 2.95 12.19 2.81
N VAL A 65 3.70 11.22 2.29
CA VAL A 65 3.46 9.79 2.52
C VAL A 65 4.67 9.21 3.24
N MET A 66 4.41 8.58 4.38
CA MET A 66 5.40 7.79 5.11
C MET A 66 5.47 6.39 4.49
N LEU A 67 6.67 6.01 4.03
CA LEU A 67 6.95 4.67 3.50
C LEU A 67 7.96 3.95 4.39
N ARG A 68 7.74 2.66 4.63
CA ARG A 68 8.72 1.79 5.27
C ARG A 68 9.63 1.18 4.22
N THR A 69 10.93 1.50 4.29
CA THR A 69 11.98 0.84 3.51
C THR A 69 12.65 -0.26 4.35
N GLN A 70 13.71 -0.91 3.86
CA GLN A 70 14.53 -1.77 4.72
C GLN A 70 15.38 -0.96 5.72
N ARG A 71 15.81 0.25 5.33
CA ARG A 71 16.76 1.08 6.09
C ARG A 71 16.12 2.01 7.11
N GLY A 72 14.80 2.21 7.02
CA GLY A 72 14.09 3.08 7.95
C GLY A 72 12.71 3.46 7.43
N LEU A 73 12.24 4.59 7.92
CA LEU A 73 11.08 5.29 7.39
C LEU A 73 11.57 6.43 6.51
N ILE A 74 10.86 6.70 5.43
CA ILE A 74 11.07 7.88 4.61
C ILE A 74 9.75 8.60 4.44
N ASP A 75 9.79 9.91 4.53
CA ASP A 75 8.67 10.78 4.22
C ASP A 75 8.96 11.45 2.88
N LEU A 76 8.05 11.29 1.93
CA LEU A 76 8.18 11.97 0.64
C LEU A 76 6.83 12.48 0.13
N ARG A 77 6.89 13.42 -0.82
CA ARG A 77 5.73 13.76 -1.64
C ARG A 77 5.62 12.74 -2.76
N ALA A 78 4.50 12.03 -2.79
CA ALA A 78 4.15 11.11 -3.85
C ALA A 78 2.63 11.23 -4.13
N PRO A 79 2.19 11.13 -5.39
CA PRO A 79 0.77 11.03 -5.71
C PRO A 79 0.12 9.84 -5.00
N VAL A 80 -0.95 10.08 -4.26
CA VAL A 80 -1.75 9.01 -3.64
C VAL A 80 -2.79 8.54 -4.65
N VAL A 81 -2.75 7.25 -5.00
CA VAL A 81 -3.71 6.64 -5.95
C VAL A 81 -4.94 6.06 -5.25
N SER A 82 -4.82 5.73 -3.96
CA SER A 82 -5.94 5.25 -3.14
C SER A 82 -5.65 5.46 -1.67
N ALA A 83 -6.69 5.77 -0.90
CA ALA A 83 -6.66 5.89 0.56
C ALA A 83 -7.86 5.15 1.17
N TRP A 84 -7.71 4.69 2.41
CA TRP A 84 -8.81 4.06 3.16
C TRP A 84 -9.03 4.74 4.50
N VAL A 85 -10.28 4.71 4.96
CA VAL A 85 -10.73 5.31 6.22
C VAL A 85 -10.71 4.22 7.28
N ILE A 86 -9.96 4.49 8.36
CA ILE A 86 -9.98 3.70 9.61
C ILE A 86 -11.11 4.18 10.49
#